data_AF-A0A9P7CXF2-F1
#
_entry.id   AF-A0A9P7CXF2-F1
#
_cell.length_a   1.000
_cell.length_b   1.000
_cell.length_c   1.000
_cell.angle_alpha   90.00
_cell.angle_beta   90.00
_cell.angle_gamma   90.00
#
_symmetry.space_group_name_H-M   'P 1'
#
loop_
_entity.id
_entity.type
_entity.pdbx_description
1 polymer ?
#
loop_
_entity_poly.entity_id
_entity_poly.type
_entity_poly.pdbx_seq_one_letter_code
_entity_poly.pdbx_strand_id
1 'polypeptide(L)'
;MLQGLNDVLEEKNKHVDQAKKTHTKAAKILDQALKEIGLKNDEIEKLALERSATYRKCRLEDIKLPLLEGNLKNVPMEENLREEVAMDVDDDDGTQQPRQVQDYGIEVDFDSLTEEERADNSSETTAEFDAQIAKLNGEIERMAPNLKAIEKYVNSYPSMT
;
A
#
# COMPACT_ATOMS: atom_id res chain seq x y z
N MET A 1 39.03 35.23 -46.01
CA MET A 1 38.96 35.27 -44.53
C MET A 1 37.53 35.39 -44.01
N LEU A 2 36.70 36.32 -44.50
CA LEU A 2 35.31 36.47 -44.04
C LEU A 2 34.43 35.21 -44.26
N GLN A 3 34.57 34.54 -45.40
CA GLN A 3 33.70 33.42 -45.78
C GLN A 3 33.90 32.19 -44.89
N GLY A 4 35.15 31.81 -44.61
CA GLY A 4 35.45 30.72 -43.66
C GLY A 4 35.04 31.04 -42.21
N LEU A 5 34.96 32.32 -41.84
CA LEU A 5 34.42 32.73 -40.53
C LEU A 5 32.90 32.51 -40.46
N ASN A 6 32.19 32.81 -41.54
CA ASN A 6 30.74 32.59 -41.66
C ASN A 6 30.41 31.09 -41.65
N ASP A 7 31.20 30.26 -42.34
CA ASP A 7 30.99 28.81 -42.37
C ASP A 7 31.14 28.19 -40.97
N VAL A 8 32.15 28.61 -40.20
CA VAL A 8 32.35 28.20 -38.81
C VAL A 8 31.20 28.68 -37.92
N LEU A 9 30.73 29.92 -38.11
CA LEU A 9 29.61 30.46 -37.34
C LEU A 9 28.30 29.70 -37.62
N GLU A 10 28.04 29.34 -38.87
CA GLU A 10 26.89 28.52 -39.24
C GLU A 10 26.95 27.12 -38.63
N GLU A 11 28.12 26.48 -38.65
CA GLU A 11 28.35 25.17 -38.03
C GLU A 11 28.12 25.22 -36.50
N LYS A 12 28.67 26.23 -35.82
CA LYS A 12 28.47 26.41 -34.38
C LYS A 12 27.01 26.69 -34.03
N ASN A 13 26.29 27.48 -34.83
CA ASN A 13 24.86 27.69 -34.64
C ASN A 13 24.06 26.39 -34.79
N LYS A 14 24.39 25.54 -35.78
CA LYS A 14 23.76 24.21 -35.93
C LYS A 14 23.96 23.34 -34.69
N HIS A 15 25.17 23.32 -34.12
CA HIS A 15 25.45 22.59 -32.89
C HIS A 15 24.66 23.13 -31.69
N VAL A 16 24.59 24.45 -31.54
CA VAL A 16 23.81 25.10 -30.47
C VAL A 16 22.32 24.77 -30.62
N ASP A 17 21.76 24.84 -31.83
CA ASP A 17 20.36 24.53 -32.08
C ASP A 17 20.03 23.06 -31.83
N GLN A 18 20.95 22.15 -32.19
CA GLN A 18 20.81 20.74 -31.88
C GLN A 18 20.85 20.49 -30.37
N ALA A 19 21.80 21.10 -29.65
CA ALA A 19 21.90 21.00 -28.20
C ALA A 19 20.65 21.54 -27.50
N LYS A 20 20.12 22.69 -27.94
CA LYS A 20 18.85 23.25 -27.44
C LYS A 20 17.68 22.29 -27.65
N LYS A 21 17.55 21.70 -28.83
CA LYS A 21 16.48 20.72 -29.12
C LYS A 21 16.58 19.50 -28.21
N THR A 22 17.78 18.97 -28.00
CA THR A 22 18.00 17.83 -27.10
C THR A 22 17.70 18.20 -25.66
N HIS A 23 18.17 19.36 -25.20
CA HIS A 23 17.90 19.85 -23.85
C HIS A 23 16.40 20.01 -23.58
N THR A 24 15.65 20.65 -24.48
CA THR A 24 14.20 20.82 -24.33
C THR A 24 13.46 19.47 -24.29
N LYS A 25 13.90 18.48 -25.07
CA LYS A 25 13.31 17.13 -25.02
C LYS A 25 13.62 16.42 -23.70
N ALA A 26 14.87 16.46 -23.26
CA ALA A 26 15.31 15.85 -22.01
C ALA A 26 14.59 16.50 -20.81
N ALA A 27 14.47 17.83 -20.79
CA ALA A 27 13.74 18.56 -19.75
C ALA A 27 12.28 18.11 -19.66
N LYS A 28 11.57 17.96 -20.78
CA LYS A 28 10.18 17.47 -20.78
C LYS A 28 10.04 16.05 -20.23
N ILE A 29 10.98 15.16 -20.57
CA ILE A 29 10.98 13.78 -20.07
C ILE A 29 11.25 13.78 -18.56
N LEU A 30 12.17 14.61 -18.10
CA LEU A 30 12.48 14.78 -16.68
C LEU A 30 11.25 15.29 -15.91
N ASP A 31 10.59 16.34 -16.40
CA ASP A 31 9.38 16.88 -15.77
C ASP A 31 8.26 15.84 -15.66
N GLN A 32 8.13 14.98 -16.68
CA GLN A 32 7.14 13.90 -16.68
C GLN A 32 7.50 12.82 -15.65
N ALA A 33 8.77 12.39 -15.62
CA ALA A 33 9.25 11.40 -14.66
C ALA A 33 9.11 11.90 -13.21
N LEU A 34 9.43 13.17 -12.93
CA LEU A 34 9.27 13.76 -11.61
C LEU A 34 7.81 13.76 -11.15
N LYS A 35 6.85 14.07 -12.05
CA LYS A 35 5.42 13.98 -11.74
C LYS A 35 4.99 12.54 -11.43
N GLU A 36 5.48 11.58 -12.20
CA GLU A 36 5.18 10.16 -11.98
C GLU A 36 5.72 9.67 -10.63
N ILE A 37 6.93 10.10 -10.25
CA ILE A 37 7.51 9.80 -8.93
C ILE A 37 6.63 10.38 -7.83
N GLY A 38 6.18 11.63 -7.95
CA GLY A 38 5.28 12.24 -6.97
C GLY A 38 3.99 11.46 -6.77
N LEU A 39 3.32 11.11 -7.88
CA LEU A 39 2.10 10.29 -7.82
C LEU A 39 2.34 8.92 -7.18
N LYS A 40 3.49 8.30 -7.46
CA LYS A 40 3.85 7.01 -6.87
C LYS A 40 4.19 7.12 -5.39
N ASN A 41 4.80 8.22 -4.96
CA ASN A 41 5.06 8.50 -3.56
C ASN A 41 3.75 8.68 -2.78
N ASP A 42 2.79 9.44 -3.32
CA ASP A 42 1.46 9.60 -2.72
C ASP A 42 0.74 8.24 -2.59
N GLU A 43 0.87 7.39 -3.62
CA GLU A 43 0.30 6.04 -3.62
C GLU A 43 0.96 5.15 -2.56
N ILE A 44 2.29 5.22 -2.41
CA ILE A 44 3.03 4.48 -1.38
C ILE A 44 2.57 4.89 0.02
N GLU A 45 2.38 6.17 0.29
CA GLU A 45 1.89 6.65 1.60
C GLU A 45 0.49 6.14 1.88
N LYS A 46 -0.41 6.26 0.90
CA LYS A 46 -1.78 5.77 1.04
C LYS A 46 -1.82 4.27 1.34
N LEU A 47 -1.05 3.47 0.58
CA LEU A 47 -0.98 2.02 0.79
C LEU A 47 -0.34 1.66 2.15
N ALA A 48 0.64 2.43 2.61
CA ALA A 48 1.24 2.23 3.93
C ALA A 48 0.25 2.49 5.06
N LEU A 49 -0.56 3.55 4.96
CA LEU A 49 -1.64 3.85 5.88
C LEU A 49 -2.68 2.71 5.92
N GLU A 50 -3.15 2.27 4.75
CA GLU A 50 -4.12 1.16 4.63
C GLU A 50 -3.56 -0.16 5.20
N ARG A 51 -2.28 -0.46 4.92
CA ARG A 51 -1.57 -1.63 5.48
C ARG A 51 -1.49 -1.55 7.01
N SER A 52 -1.10 -0.40 7.55
CA SER A 52 -0.99 -0.21 9.00
C SER A 52 -2.35 -0.32 9.70
N ALA A 53 -3.42 0.19 9.07
CA ALA A 53 -4.79 0.07 9.56
C ALA A 53 -5.25 -1.39 9.60
N THR A 54 -4.90 -2.16 8.56
CA THR A 54 -5.18 -3.61 8.50
C THR A 54 -4.49 -4.35 9.64
N TYR A 55 -3.20 -4.09 9.88
CA TYR A 55 -2.48 -4.73 10.99
C TYR A 55 -3.06 -4.37 12.36
N ARG A 56 -3.49 -3.12 12.57
CA ARG A 56 -4.17 -2.70 13.79
C ARG A 56 -5.49 -3.44 13.98
N LYS A 57 -6.31 -3.55 12.92
CA LYS A 57 -7.56 -4.30 12.93
C LYS A 57 -7.32 -5.76 13.31
N CYS A 58 -6.35 -6.42 12.66
CA CYS A 58 -6.02 -7.81 12.97
C CYS A 58 -5.58 -7.99 14.42
N ARG A 59 -4.80 -7.04 14.96
CA ARG A 59 -4.38 -7.08 16.37
C ARG A 59 -5.54 -6.80 17.35
N LEU A 60 -6.51 -5.97 16.99
CA LEU A 60 -7.68 -5.65 17.84
C LEU A 60 -8.70 -6.79 17.88
N GLU A 61 -8.96 -7.40 16.72
CA GLU A 61 -9.93 -8.49 16.55
C GLU A 61 -9.33 -9.88 16.83
N ASP A 62 -8.06 -9.94 17.26
CA ASP A 62 -7.29 -11.18 17.47
C ASP A 62 -7.28 -12.12 16.23
N ILE A 63 -7.25 -11.51 15.05
CA ILE A 63 -7.11 -12.21 13.77
C ILE A 63 -5.66 -12.64 13.61
N LYS A 64 -5.45 -13.96 13.49
CA LYS A 64 -4.13 -14.55 13.25
C LYS A 64 -3.75 -14.41 11.79
N LEU A 65 -2.92 -13.42 11.49
CA LEU A 65 -2.28 -13.31 10.18
C LEU A 65 -1.15 -14.36 10.05
N PRO A 66 -1.03 -15.03 8.89
CA PRO A 66 0.11 -15.89 8.61
C PRO A 66 1.33 -14.99 8.31
N LEU A 67 2.33 -15.02 9.19
CA LEU A 67 3.53 -14.18 9.08
C LEU A 67 4.77 -15.07 8.87
N LEU A 68 5.63 -14.69 7.93
CA LEU A 68 6.96 -15.26 7.75
C LEU A 68 7.95 -14.68 8.77
N GLU A 69 7.87 -13.36 8.98
CA GLU A 69 8.74 -12.62 9.90
C GLU A 69 7.96 -11.53 10.65
N GLY A 70 8.44 -11.19 11.85
CA GLY A 70 7.94 -10.06 12.63
C GLY A 70 6.80 -10.38 13.59
N ASN A 71 6.18 -9.33 14.12
CA ASN A 71 5.06 -9.46 15.07
C ASN A 71 4.13 -8.24 15.02
N LEU A 72 2.82 -8.46 14.98
CA LEU A 72 1.81 -7.40 15.04
C LEU A 72 1.89 -6.52 16.30
N LYS A 73 2.54 -6.99 17.37
CA LYS A 73 2.81 -6.19 18.58
C LYS A 73 3.68 -4.96 18.31
N ASN A 74 4.49 -5.00 17.25
CA ASN A 74 5.35 -3.88 16.84
C ASN A 74 4.54 -2.74 16.21
N VAL A 75 3.31 -3.00 15.78
CA VAL A 75 2.42 -2.00 15.16
C VAL A 75 1.75 -1.18 16.27
N PRO A 76 1.93 0.15 16.31
CA PRO A 76 1.27 1.02 17.29
C PRO A 76 -0.25 0.92 17.23
N MET A 77 -0.89 0.96 18.41
CA MET A 77 -2.36 0.93 18.52
C MET A 77 -3.02 2.27 18.22
N GLU A 78 -2.33 3.36 18.57
CA GLU A 78 -2.77 4.70 18.23
C GLU A 78 -2.15 5.09 16.88
N GLU A 79 -2.99 5.66 16.02
CA GLU A 79 -2.54 6.29 14.80
C GLU A 79 -1.83 7.59 15.20
N ASN A 80 -0.50 7.55 15.31
CA ASN A 80 0.30 8.75 15.43
C ASN A 80 0.29 9.48 14.08
N LEU A 81 -0.87 10.02 13.71
CA LEU A 81 -1.07 10.90 12.55
C LEU A 81 -0.07 12.07 12.52
N ARG A 82 0.62 12.35 13.63
CA ARG A 82 1.49 13.53 13.77
C ARG A 82 2.89 13.37 13.20
N GLU A 83 3.43 12.16 13.06
CA GLU A 83 4.78 11.98 12.51
C GLU A 83 4.77 11.80 10.98
N GLU A 84 3.70 11.26 10.40
CA GLU A 84 3.61 11.02 8.95
C GLU A 84 3.29 12.28 8.13
N VAL A 85 2.62 13.29 8.72
CA VAL A 85 2.51 14.66 8.15
C VAL A 85 3.65 15.57 8.58
N ALA A 86 4.85 15.04 8.79
CA ALA A 86 6.03 15.80 8.42
C ALA A 86 5.94 15.99 6.90
N MET A 87 5.19 17.03 6.48
CA MET A 87 5.19 17.57 5.13
C MET A 87 6.65 17.71 4.75
N ASP A 88 7.15 16.77 3.95
CA ASP A 88 8.52 16.78 3.50
C ASP A 88 8.68 18.12 2.81
N VAL A 89 9.53 18.94 3.41
CA VAL A 89 9.89 20.26 2.93
C VAL A 89 10.20 20.08 1.46
N ASP A 90 9.57 20.85 0.57
CA ASP A 90 9.90 20.88 -0.86
C ASP A 90 11.42 20.88 -0.97
N ASP A 91 12.01 19.72 -1.27
CA ASP A 91 13.45 19.55 -1.26
C ASP A 91 13.94 20.37 -2.46
N ASP A 92 14.62 21.48 -2.16
CA ASP A 92 15.04 22.56 -3.08
C ASP A 92 15.96 22.05 -4.22
N ASP A 93 16.28 20.74 -4.24
CA ASP A 93 17.13 20.06 -5.21
C ASP A 93 16.37 19.50 -6.43
N GLY A 94 15.04 19.64 -6.47
CA GLY A 94 14.22 19.33 -7.65
C GLY A 94 14.18 17.84 -8.05
N THR A 95 14.79 16.95 -7.27
CA THR A 95 14.74 15.50 -7.46
C THR A 95 13.87 14.86 -6.38
N GLN A 96 12.73 14.30 -6.77
CA GLN A 96 11.89 13.55 -5.83
C GLN A 96 12.50 12.16 -5.59
N GLN A 97 12.79 11.84 -4.32
CA GLN A 97 13.25 10.51 -3.93
C GLN A 97 12.06 9.58 -3.66
N PRO A 98 12.21 8.25 -3.81
CA PRO A 98 11.17 7.30 -3.44
C PRO A 98 10.83 7.39 -1.96
N ARG A 99 9.54 7.49 -1.64
CA ARG A 99 9.06 7.56 -0.26
C ARG A 99 9.34 6.24 0.47
N GLN A 100 9.96 6.34 1.64
CA GLN A 100 10.16 5.19 2.53
C GLN A 100 9.06 5.17 3.60
N VAL A 101 8.46 4.00 3.80
CA VAL A 101 7.35 3.80 4.74
C VAL A 101 7.71 2.70 5.73
N GLN A 102 7.23 2.83 6.97
CA GLN A 102 7.51 1.84 8.00
C GLN A 102 6.80 0.50 7.70
N ASP A 103 7.57 -0.57 7.74
CA ASP A 103 7.15 -1.96 7.54
C ASP A 103 6.98 -2.76 8.85
N TYR A 104 7.40 -2.17 9.98
CA TYR A 104 7.41 -2.77 11.32
C TYR A 104 8.16 -4.13 11.41
N GLY A 105 9.01 -4.43 10.40
CA GLY A 105 9.67 -5.72 10.22
C GLY A 105 8.69 -6.88 10.04
N ILE A 106 7.50 -6.63 9.49
CA ILE A 106 6.46 -7.65 9.30
C ILE A 106 6.49 -8.13 7.84
N GLU A 107 6.62 -9.44 7.66
CA GLU A 107 6.48 -10.10 6.36
C GLU A 107 5.30 -11.08 6.43
N VAL A 108 4.31 -10.86 5.57
CA VAL A 108 3.08 -11.69 5.52
C VAL A 108 3.30 -12.84 4.56
N ASP A 109 2.91 -14.04 4.98
CA ASP A 109 2.92 -15.23 4.13
C ASP A 109 1.69 -15.25 3.22
N PHE A 110 1.92 -15.33 1.92
CA PHE A 110 0.87 -15.40 0.90
C PHE A 110 0.82 -16.76 0.20
N ASP A 111 1.60 -17.76 0.61
CA ASP A 111 1.75 -19.05 -0.08
C ASP A 111 0.45 -19.84 -0.25
N SER A 112 -0.56 -19.56 0.58
CA SER A 112 -1.89 -20.15 0.42
C SER A 112 -2.71 -19.55 -0.73
N LEU A 113 -2.34 -18.38 -1.25
CA LEU A 113 -3.04 -17.69 -2.33
C LEU A 113 -2.43 -18.03 -3.69
N THR A 114 -3.29 -18.31 -4.67
CA THR A 114 -2.92 -18.48 -6.07
C THR A 114 -2.48 -17.17 -6.70
N GLU A 115 -1.79 -17.24 -7.84
CA GLU A 115 -1.34 -16.04 -8.56
C GLU A 115 -2.51 -15.15 -9.02
N GLU A 116 -3.64 -15.77 -9.40
CA GLU A 116 -4.87 -15.06 -9.77
C GLU A 116 -5.44 -14.29 -8.56
N GLU A 117 -5.53 -14.94 -7.40
CA GLU A 117 -6.01 -14.31 -6.15
C GLU A 117 -5.08 -13.20 -5.66
N ARG A 118 -3.76 -13.33 -5.89
CA ARG A 118 -2.78 -12.27 -5.55
C ARG A 118 -2.86 -11.08 -6.50
N ALA A 119 -3.21 -11.30 -7.76
CA ALA A 119 -3.32 -10.25 -8.77
C ALA A 119 -4.65 -9.48 -8.65
N ASP A 120 -5.70 -10.13 -8.17
CA ASP A 120 -7.02 -9.54 -8.04
C ASP A 120 -7.12 -8.61 -6.81
N ASN A 121 -6.97 -7.31 -7.06
CA ASN A 121 -7.18 -6.25 -6.09
C ASN A 121 -8.54 -5.55 -6.29
N SER A 122 -9.52 -6.24 -6.88
CA SER A 122 -10.84 -5.65 -7.12
C SER A 122 -11.62 -5.44 -5.83
N SER A 123 -12.42 -4.37 -5.80
CA SER A 123 -13.37 -4.15 -4.70
C SER A 123 -14.48 -5.22 -4.66
N GLU A 124 -14.69 -5.93 -5.77
CA GLU A 124 -15.71 -6.97 -5.90
C GLU A 124 -15.35 -8.19 -5.07
N THR A 125 -14.13 -8.73 -5.20
CA THR A 125 -13.67 -9.87 -4.38
C THR A 125 -13.65 -9.55 -2.90
N THR A 126 -13.24 -8.33 -2.53
CA THR A 126 -13.30 -7.86 -1.13
C THR A 126 -14.74 -7.87 -0.60
N ALA A 127 -15.69 -7.35 -1.38
CA ALA A 127 -17.11 -7.34 -1.00
C ALA A 127 -17.71 -8.76 -0.91
N GLU A 128 -17.26 -9.68 -1.77
CA GLU A 128 -17.65 -11.09 -1.69
C GLU A 128 -17.18 -11.75 -0.40
N PHE A 129 -15.93 -11.51 0.02
CA PHE A 129 -15.43 -12.03 1.29
C PHE A 129 -16.17 -11.43 2.49
N ASP A 130 -16.43 -10.12 2.49
CA ASP A 130 -17.21 -9.47 3.55
C ASP A 130 -18.64 -10.05 3.65
N ALA A 131 -19.28 -10.32 2.51
CA ALA A 131 -20.60 -10.93 2.47
C ALA A 131 -20.59 -12.37 3.03
N GLN A 132 -19.54 -13.15 2.73
CA GLN A 132 -19.37 -14.49 3.29
C GLN A 132 -19.13 -14.46 4.80
N ILE A 133 -18.30 -13.54 5.29
CA ILE A 133 -18.07 -13.32 6.73
C ILE A 133 -19.38 -12.96 7.43
N ALA A 134 -20.16 -12.01 6.89
CA ALA A 134 -21.43 -11.59 7.45
C ALA A 134 -22.44 -12.75 7.52
N LYS A 135 -22.50 -13.58 6.46
CA LYS A 135 -23.36 -14.77 6.42
C LYS A 135 -22.98 -15.78 7.50
N LEU A 136 -21.70 -16.12 7.61
CA LEU A 136 -21.19 -17.08 8.61
C LEU A 136 -21.42 -16.58 10.03
N ASN A 137 -21.20 -15.28 10.30
CA ASN A 137 -21.51 -14.69 11.60
C ASN A 137 -23.00 -14.78 11.93
N GLY A 138 -23.89 -14.53 10.98
CA GLY A 138 -25.33 -14.73 11.17
C GLY A 138 -25.72 -16.18 11.43
N GLU A 139 -25.02 -17.15 10.84
CA GLU A 139 -25.20 -18.57 11.13
C GLU A 139 -24.72 -18.94 12.55
N ILE A 140 -23.58 -18.40 12.99
CA ILE A 140 -23.07 -18.56 14.36
C ILE A 140 -24.07 -18.00 15.39
N GLU A 141 -24.61 -16.80 15.15
CA GLU A 141 -25.63 -16.20 16.03
C GLU A 141 -26.90 -17.04 16.11
N ARG A 142 -27.30 -17.70 15.01
CA ARG A 142 -28.44 -18.64 15.02
C ARG A 142 -28.16 -19.94 15.77
N MET A 143 -26.90 -20.37 15.85
CA MET A 143 -26.50 -21.54 16.64
C MET A 143 -26.40 -21.24 18.15
N ALA A 144 -26.13 -20.00 18.54
CA ALA A 144 -26.02 -19.57 19.94
C ALA A 144 -27.27 -19.88 20.82
N PRO A 145 -28.53 -19.68 20.39
CA PRO A 145 -29.69 -20.07 21.18
C PRO A 145 -29.82 -21.59 21.37
N ASN A 146 -29.40 -22.40 20.39
CA ASN A 146 -29.39 -23.85 20.54
C ASN A 146 -28.35 -24.32 21.57
N LEU A 147 -27.19 -23.66 21.68
CA LEU A 147 -26.20 -23.94 22.71
C LEU A 147 -26.71 -23.64 24.13
N LYS A 148 -27.38 -22.50 24.35
CA LYS A 148 -28.02 -22.18 25.65
C LYS A 148 -29.14 -23.15 26.02
N ALA A 149 -29.91 -23.60 25.03
CA ALA A 149 -30.95 -24.61 25.25
C ALA A 149 -30.34 -25.97 25.62
N ILE A 150 -29.27 -26.40 24.94
CA ILE A 150 -28.52 -27.63 25.24
C ILE A 150 -27.89 -27.55 26.63
N GLU A 151 -27.27 -26.44 27.00
CA GLU A 151 -26.67 -26.23 28.34
C GLU A 151 -27.74 -26.31 29.44
N LYS A 152 -28.94 -25.77 29.20
CA LYS A 152 -30.10 -25.92 30.10
C LYS A 152 -30.65 -27.36 30.14
N TYR A 153 -30.58 -28.10 29.03
CA TYR A 153 -30.95 -29.52 28.97
C TYR A 153 -29.95 -30.40 29.73
N VAL A 154 -28.64 -30.16 29.56
CA VAL A 154 -27.56 -30.86 30.26
C VAL A 154 -27.59 -30.56 31.76
N ASN A 155 -27.84 -29.31 32.17
CA ASN A 155 -28.00 -28.98 33.60
C ASN A 155 -29.32 -29.46 34.22
N SER A 156 -30.35 -29.75 33.42
CA SER A 156 -31.61 -30.32 33.91
C SER A 156 -31.62 -31.85 33.98
N TYR A 157 -30.63 -32.51 33.36
CA TYR A 157 -30.35 -33.94 33.50
C TYR A 157 -28.84 -34.17 33.68
N PRO A 158 -28.29 -33.96 34.89
CA PRO A 158 -26.93 -34.41 35.17
C PRO A 158 -26.92 -35.93 35.02
N SER A 159 -25.99 -36.45 34.22
CA SER A 159 -25.77 -37.88 34.02
C SER A 159 -25.87 -38.63 35.36
N MET A 160 -26.85 -39.52 35.50
CA MET A 160 -26.76 -40.62 36.46
C MET A 160 -25.71 -41.60 35.95
N THR A 161 -24.43 -41.27 36.13
CA THR A 161 -23.28 -42.18 36.31
C THR A 161 -22.02 -41.36 36.50
#